data_AF-D2TVQ9-F1
#
_entry.id   AF-D2TVQ9-F1
#
_cell.length_a   1.000
_cell.length_b   1.000
_cell.length_c   1.000
_cell.angle_alpha   90.00
_cell.angle_beta   90.00
_cell.angle_gamma   90.00
#
_symmetry.space_group_name_H-M   'P 1'
#
loop_
_entity.id
_entity.type
_entity.pdbx_description
1 polymer ?
#
loop_
_entity_poly.entity_id
_entity_poly.type
_entity_poly.pdbx_seq_one_letter_code
_entity_poly.pdbx_strand_id
1 'polypeptide(L)'
;MPCEYWPIIRANRWLLGEMNRLAADVVLTICRDLNITPGIFTAIHTWGRDQKWHPHIHLSTTADGVTKNNTWRDISFYRENVMTMWRHRITKLLRKHYYTLTIPDELKCEGRSKFSWNRLLNTHYKRGWNINLSDILSNITHVTLYLGFYLKKPPVSLSRLKHYAGEDNITLRYKSHRTKKQEEEVMTSDELITRFESHVPEKWFHMIRYYGFLSPSKPMRKMLTEVVYPLTQQDKKS
;
A
#
# COMPACT_ATOMS: atom_id res chain seq x y z
N MET A 1 -6.25 6.51 -2.81
CA MET A 1 -5.83 7.93 -2.84
C MET A 1 -6.21 8.51 -4.20
N PRO A 2 -6.52 9.81 -4.33
CA PRO A 2 -6.82 10.47 -5.60
C PRO A 2 -5.64 10.36 -6.57
N CYS A 3 -5.94 10.22 -7.86
CA CYS A 3 -4.90 10.07 -8.88
C CYS A 3 -4.09 11.35 -9.09
N GLU A 4 -4.64 12.50 -8.74
CA GLU A 4 -3.97 13.81 -8.78
C GLU A 4 -2.78 13.88 -7.82
N TYR A 5 -2.69 12.98 -6.84
CA TYR A 5 -1.54 12.91 -5.95
C TYR A 5 -0.42 12.02 -6.52
N TRP A 6 -0.70 11.18 -7.52
CA TRP A 6 0.29 10.24 -8.06
C TRP A 6 1.51 10.91 -8.68
N PRO A 7 1.41 12.04 -9.42
CA PRO A 7 2.58 12.77 -9.91
C PRO A 7 3.48 13.27 -8.78
N ILE A 8 2.88 13.69 -7.65
CA ILE A 8 3.63 14.13 -6.47
C ILE A 8 4.47 12.97 -5.91
N ILE A 9 3.87 11.78 -5.78
CA ILE A 9 4.57 10.58 -5.30
C ILE A 9 5.66 10.14 -6.29
N ARG A 10 5.39 10.23 -7.60
CA ARG A 10 6.36 9.89 -8.65
C ARG A 10 7.61 10.75 -8.56
N ALA A 11 7.43 12.07 -8.42
CA ALA A 11 8.54 13.02 -8.29
C ALA A 11 9.25 12.95 -6.94
N ASN A 12 8.61 12.39 -5.91
CA ASN A 12 9.11 12.32 -4.54
C ASN A 12 9.01 10.89 -4.00
N ARG A 13 9.82 9.97 -4.55
CA ARG A 13 9.69 8.52 -4.29
C ARG A 13 9.83 8.13 -2.81
N TRP A 14 10.55 8.90 -2.01
CA TRP A 14 10.62 8.72 -0.55
C TRP A 14 9.24 8.71 0.13
N LEU A 15 8.23 9.36 -0.47
CA LEU A 15 6.85 9.33 0.01
C LEU A 15 6.25 7.92 -0.01
N LEU A 16 6.70 7.00 -0.87
CA LEU A 16 6.27 5.60 -0.85
C LEU A 16 6.52 4.96 0.52
N GLY A 17 7.66 5.30 1.14
CA GLY A 17 8.03 4.83 2.48
C GLY A 17 7.16 5.43 3.57
N GLU A 18 6.87 6.74 3.49
CA GLU A 18 5.97 7.42 4.41
C GLU A 18 4.53 6.93 4.29
N MET A 19 4.05 6.70 3.07
CA MET A 19 2.72 6.13 2.84
C MET A 19 2.58 4.77 3.53
N ASN A 20 3.58 3.88 3.36
CA ASN A 20 3.64 2.58 4.05
C ASN A 20 3.55 2.75 5.57
N ARG A 21 4.36 3.65 6.13
CA ARG A 21 4.40 3.94 7.57
C ARG A 21 3.06 4.47 8.08
N LEU A 22 2.46 5.42 7.35
CA LEU A 22 1.19 6.04 7.74
C LEU A 22 0.02 5.06 7.68
N ALA A 23 0.01 4.14 6.71
CA ALA A 23 -1.01 3.10 6.62
C ALA A 23 -0.97 2.18 7.85
N ALA A 24 0.21 1.67 8.21
CA ALA A 24 0.38 0.86 9.42
C ALA A 24 0.04 1.65 10.70
N ASP A 25 0.46 2.92 10.77
CA ASP A 25 0.15 3.78 11.90
C ASP A 25 -1.38 3.94 12.10
N VAL A 26 -2.21 3.83 11.05
CA VAL A 26 -3.69 3.98 11.21
C VAL A 26 -4.22 2.84 12.05
N VAL A 27 -3.82 1.62 11.69
CA VAL A 27 -4.15 0.40 12.44
C VAL A 27 -3.57 0.48 13.85
N LEU A 28 -2.29 0.84 13.99
CA LEU A 28 -1.63 0.95 15.29
C LEU A 28 -2.32 1.96 16.22
N THR A 29 -2.82 3.08 15.70
CA THR A 29 -3.57 4.05 16.52
C THR A 29 -4.88 3.45 17.03
N ILE A 30 -5.66 2.80 16.17
CA ILE A 30 -6.92 2.15 16.57
C ILE A 30 -6.64 1.10 17.66
N CYS A 31 -5.62 0.25 17.47
CA CYS A 31 -5.29 -0.79 18.44
C CYS A 31 -4.70 -0.23 19.74
N ARG A 32 -3.99 0.90 19.69
CA ARG A 32 -3.46 1.57 20.88
C ARG A 32 -4.59 2.05 21.80
N ASP A 33 -5.66 2.60 21.23
CA ASP A 33 -6.84 3.03 22.00
C ASP A 33 -7.53 1.84 22.70
N LEU A 34 -7.36 0.63 22.16
CA LEU A 34 -7.85 -0.63 22.75
C LEU A 34 -6.84 -1.31 23.69
N ASN A 35 -5.62 -0.78 23.83
CA ASN A 35 -4.48 -1.42 24.52
C ASN A 35 -4.11 -2.80 23.96
N ILE A 36 -4.22 -2.97 22.65
CA ILE A 36 -3.93 -4.22 21.93
C ILE A 36 -2.73 -4.02 21.00
N THR A 37 -1.85 -5.01 20.93
CA THR A 37 -0.77 -5.06 19.93
C THR A 37 -1.16 -6.00 18.79
N PRO A 38 -1.44 -5.50 17.58
CA PRO A 38 -1.76 -6.33 16.41
C PRO A 38 -0.48 -6.84 15.74
N GLY A 39 -0.61 -7.78 14.81
CA GLY A 39 0.42 -8.13 13.84
C GLY A 39 0.10 -7.47 12.50
N ILE A 40 1.02 -6.71 11.93
CA ILE A 40 0.77 -5.96 10.68
C ILE A 40 1.91 -6.21 9.69
N PHE A 41 1.56 -6.36 8.41
CA PHE A 41 2.51 -6.14 7.32
C PHE A 41 1.91 -5.24 6.24
N THR A 42 2.78 -4.48 5.56
CA THR A 42 2.41 -3.63 4.43
C THR A 42 3.28 -3.96 3.23
N ALA A 43 2.71 -3.86 2.03
CA ALA A 43 3.40 -3.93 0.75
C ALA A 43 2.97 -2.71 -0.10
N ILE A 44 3.92 -1.87 -0.50
CA ILE A 44 3.66 -0.79 -1.45
C ILE A 44 3.86 -1.33 -2.87
N HIS A 45 2.95 -0.98 -3.77
CA HIS A 45 3.04 -1.24 -5.19
C HIS A 45 2.93 0.07 -5.96
N THR A 46 3.51 0.13 -7.15
CA THR A 46 3.52 1.35 -7.98
C THR A 46 2.85 1.19 -9.34
N TRP A 47 2.20 0.05 -9.61
CA TRP A 47 1.63 -0.26 -10.92
C TRP A 47 0.20 -0.74 -10.86
N GLY A 48 -0.59 -0.35 -11.86
CA GLY A 48 -1.91 -0.91 -12.12
C GLY A 48 -1.83 -2.21 -12.92
N ARG A 49 -3.00 -2.77 -13.26
CA ARG A 49 -3.05 -3.91 -14.19
C ARG A 49 -2.54 -3.51 -15.58
N ASP A 50 -2.73 -2.26 -16.00
CA ASP A 50 -2.20 -1.64 -17.22
C ASP A 50 -0.73 -1.19 -17.13
N GLN A 51 -0.06 -1.44 -16.00
CA GLN A 51 1.35 -1.04 -15.76
C GLN A 51 1.59 0.47 -15.78
N LYS A 52 0.52 1.25 -15.66
CA LYS A 52 0.66 2.69 -15.46
C LYS A 52 0.98 2.95 -13.99
N TRP A 53 1.66 4.07 -13.75
CA TRP A 53 2.01 4.52 -12.42
C TRP A 53 0.76 4.63 -11.54
N HIS A 54 0.68 3.76 -10.53
CA HIS A 54 -0.46 3.61 -9.63
C HIS A 54 0.05 3.23 -8.23
N PRO A 55 0.53 4.19 -7.43
CA PRO A 55 1.00 3.92 -6.08
C PRO A 55 -0.18 3.53 -5.16
N HIS A 56 -0.12 2.33 -4.60
CA HIS A 56 -1.13 1.80 -3.67
C HIS A 56 -0.50 0.84 -2.65
N ILE A 57 -1.17 0.70 -1.49
CA ILE A 57 -0.70 -0.15 -0.39
C ILE A 57 -1.65 -1.32 -0.23
N HIS A 58 -1.06 -2.50 -0.10
CA HIS A 58 -1.70 -3.66 0.49
C HIS A 58 -1.27 -3.74 1.95
N LEU A 59 -2.24 -3.67 2.85
CA LEU A 59 -2.02 -3.82 4.28
C LEU A 59 -2.82 -5.03 4.74
N SER A 60 -2.18 -5.89 5.51
CA SER A 60 -2.85 -6.96 6.24
C SER A 60 -2.49 -6.83 7.71
N THR A 61 -3.51 -7.02 8.54
CA THR A 61 -3.42 -6.99 9.99
C THR A 61 -4.16 -8.20 10.54
N THR A 62 -3.74 -8.68 11.70
CA THR A 62 -4.53 -9.63 12.47
C THR A 62 -5.87 -9.03 12.87
N ALA A 63 -6.89 -9.88 12.95
CA ALA A 63 -8.23 -9.54 13.41
C ALA A 63 -8.35 -9.59 14.95
N ASP A 64 -7.28 -10.00 15.61
CA ASP A 64 -7.07 -10.05 17.04
C ASP A 64 -5.69 -9.46 17.37
N GLY A 65 -5.38 -9.30 18.64
CA GLY A 65 -4.04 -8.93 19.06
C GLY A 65 -3.79 -9.24 20.52
N VAL A 66 -2.54 -9.05 20.93
CA VAL A 66 -2.08 -9.37 22.27
C VAL A 66 -2.20 -8.16 23.19
N THR A 67 -2.84 -8.35 24.34
CA THR A 67 -2.94 -7.33 25.39
C THR A 67 -1.65 -7.28 26.24
N LYS A 68 -1.52 -6.29 27.13
CA LYS A 68 -0.41 -6.23 28.10
C LYS A 68 -0.37 -7.41 29.07
N ASN A 69 -1.51 -8.08 29.26
CA ASN A 69 -1.65 -9.25 30.14
C ASN A 69 -1.40 -10.56 29.39
N ASN A 70 -0.83 -10.51 28.18
CA ASN A 70 -0.54 -11.69 27.35
C ASN A 70 -1.80 -12.53 27.06
N THR A 71 -2.91 -11.87 26.75
CA THR A 71 -4.15 -12.51 26.30
C THR A 71 -4.54 -12.02 24.90
N TRP A 72 -5.25 -12.86 24.14
CA TRP A 72 -5.86 -12.47 22.87
C TRP A 72 -7.12 -11.65 23.09
N ARG A 73 -7.32 -10.67 22.21
CA ARG A 73 -8.55 -9.89 22.14
C ARG A 73 -8.84 -9.50 20.70
N ASP A 74 -10.10 -9.68 20.31
CA ASP A 74 -10.59 -9.33 18.98
C ASP A 74 -10.51 -7.83 18.71
N ILE A 75 -10.28 -7.51 17.44
CA ILE A 75 -10.16 -6.16 16.91
C ILE A 75 -11.07 -6.02 15.70
N SER A 76 -11.98 -5.06 15.77
CA SER A 76 -12.83 -4.69 14.64
C SER A 76 -12.34 -3.41 13.99
N PHE A 77 -12.24 -3.41 12.66
CA PHE A 77 -11.89 -2.23 11.88
C PHE A 77 -13.09 -1.75 11.07
N TYR A 78 -13.41 -0.47 11.21
CA TYR A 78 -14.47 0.17 10.44
C TYR A 78 -13.87 0.95 9.28
N ARG A 79 -14.38 0.69 8.07
CA ARG A 79 -13.86 1.27 6.83
C ARG A 79 -13.81 2.79 6.88
N GLU A 80 -14.85 3.43 7.41
CA GLU A 80 -15.03 4.88 7.50
C GLU A 80 -13.96 5.51 8.41
N ASN A 81 -13.66 4.87 9.54
CA ASN A 81 -12.65 5.32 10.50
C ASN A 81 -11.25 5.22 9.88
N VAL A 82 -10.91 4.05 9.33
CA VAL A 82 -9.61 3.81 8.66
C VAL A 82 -9.43 4.80 7.50
N MET A 83 -10.46 4.96 6.67
CA MET A 83 -10.47 5.89 5.53
C MET A 83 -10.23 7.33 5.96
N THR A 84 -10.91 7.78 7.02
CA THR A 84 -10.80 9.15 7.54
C THR A 84 -9.40 9.43 8.06
N MET A 85 -8.84 8.53 8.87
CA MET A 85 -7.48 8.67 9.41
C MET A 85 -6.43 8.64 8.29
N TRP A 86 -6.56 7.71 7.34
CA TRP A 86 -5.67 7.59 6.19
C TRP A 86 -5.64 8.88 5.37
N ARG A 87 -6.82 9.39 4.99
CA ARG A 87 -6.96 10.64 4.24
C ARG A 87 -6.37 11.83 4.97
N HIS A 88 -6.65 11.94 6.27
CA HIS A 88 -6.08 13.00 7.10
C HIS A 88 -4.56 12.97 7.10
N ARG A 89 -3.97 11.80 7.32
CA ARG A 89 -2.51 11.65 7.43
C ARG A 89 -1.77 11.92 6.14
N ILE A 90 -2.27 11.44 5.01
CA ILE A 90 -1.67 11.73 3.69
C ILE A 90 -1.76 13.22 3.38
N THR A 91 -2.94 13.82 3.61
CA THR A 91 -3.11 15.26 3.35
C THR A 91 -2.22 16.09 4.27
N LYS A 92 -2.11 15.71 5.55
CA LYS A 92 -1.21 16.36 6.51
C LYS A 92 0.26 16.23 6.10
N LEU A 93 0.68 15.05 5.61
CA LEU A 93 2.03 14.83 5.08
C LEU A 93 2.34 15.79 3.92
N LEU A 94 1.46 15.83 2.91
CA LEU A 94 1.65 16.70 1.74
C LEU A 94 1.62 18.20 2.10
N ARG A 95 0.83 18.61 3.09
CA ARG A 95 0.86 19.99 3.62
C ARG A 95 2.16 20.30 4.34
N LYS A 96 2.63 19.38 5.17
CA LYS A 96 3.85 19.54 5.98
C LYS A 96 5.07 19.74 5.10
N HIS A 97 5.16 18.97 4.01
CA HIS A 97 6.35 18.91 3.17
C HIS A 97 6.32 19.85 1.95
N TYR A 98 5.35 20.76 1.85
CA TYR A 98 5.22 21.67 0.69
C TYR A 98 6.55 22.29 0.23
N TYR A 99 7.35 22.83 1.15
CA TYR A 99 8.62 23.50 0.82
C TYR A 99 9.77 22.55 0.48
N THR A 100 9.63 21.25 0.73
CA THR A 100 10.67 20.23 0.45
C THR A 100 10.29 19.30 -0.68
N LEU A 101 9.05 19.37 -1.18
CA LEU A 101 8.58 18.55 -2.27
C LEU A 101 9.07 19.12 -3.60
N THR A 102 9.57 18.24 -4.47
CA THR A 102 9.68 18.54 -5.89
C THR A 102 8.28 18.62 -6.46
N ILE A 103 7.88 19.81 -6.91
CA ILE A 103 6.59 20.02 -7.57
C ILE A 103 6.71 19.52 -9.02
N PRO A 104 5.93 18.50 -9.43
CA PRO A 104 5.99 17.99 -10.79
C PRO A 104 5.41 19.01 -11.77
N ASP A 105 5.87 18.95 -13.02
CA ASP A 105 5.50 19.89 -14.07
C ASP A 105 3.99 19.97 -14.30
N GLU A 106 3.29 18.84 -14.19
CA GLU A 106 1.84 18.75 -14.34
C GLU A 106 1.07 19.49 -13.24
N LEU A 107 1.73 19.86 -12.13
CA LEU A 107 1.16 20.59 -11.00
C LEU A 107 1.85 21.93 -10.75
N LYS A 108 2.55 22.50 -11.73
CA LYS A 108 3.22 23.81 -11.61
C LYS A 108 2.26 24.92 -11.16
N CYS A 109 1.04 24.95 -11.72
CA CYS A 109 0.01 25.94 -11.38
C CYS A 109 -0.47 25.81 -9.93
N GLU A 110 -0.69 24.59 -9.46
CA GLU A 110 -1.18 24.28 -8.12
C GLU A 110 -0.06 24.40 -7.08
N GLY A 111 1.17 24.07 -7.44
CA GLY A 111 2.34 24.14 -6.58
C GLY A 111 2.99 25.52 -6.47
N ARG A 112 2.57 26.51 -7.28
CA ARG A 112 3.15 27.88 -7.31
C ARG A 112 3.18 28.60 -5.96
N SER A 113 2.23 28.31 -5.07
CA SER A 113 2.20 28.85 -3.72
C SER A 113 1.56 27.88 -2.73
N LYS A 114 1.84 28.07 -1.44
CA LYS A 114 1.24 27.26 -0.37
C LYS A 114 -0.29 27.38 -0.35
N PHE A 115 -0.82 28.52 -0.76
CA PHE A 115 -2.26 28.74 -0.88
C PHE A 115 -2.89 27.89 -1.98
N SER A 116 -2.35 27.91 -3.21
CA SER A 116 -2.84 27.06 -4.30
C SER A 116 -2.67 25.57 -3.99
N TRP A 117 -1.56 25.21 -3.33
CA TRP A 117 -1.31 23.84 -2.89
C TRP A 117 -2.37 23.35 -1.91
N ASN A 118 -2.66 24.16 -0.88
CA ASN A 118 -3.73 23.84 0.07
C ASN A 118 -5.10 23.77 -0.60
N ARG A 119 -5.36 24.58 -1.64
CA ARG A 119 -6.61 24.50 -2.42
C ARG A 119 -6.72 23.16 -3.15
N LEU A 120 -5.67 22.71 -3.85
CA LEU A 120 -5.60 21.38 -4.46
C LEU A 120 -5.92 20.29 -3.42
N LEU A 121 -5.19 20.29 -2.30
CA LEU A 121 -5.36 19.30 -1.25
C LEU A 121 -6.77 19.33 -0.62
N ASN A 122 -7.36 20.50 -0.42
CA ASN A 122 -8.72 20.65 0.11
C ASN A 122 -9.78 20.08 -0.85
N THR A 123 -9.62 20.33 -2.15
CA THR A 123 -10.52 19.80 -3.18
C THR A 123 -10.51 18.27 -3.16
N HIS A 124 -9.33 17.65 -3.18
CA HIS A 124 -9.22 16.19 -3.21
C HIS A 124 -9.47 15.54 -1.85
N TYR A 125 -9.36 16.26 -0.74
CA TYR A 125 -9.78 15.79 0.58
C TYR A 125 -11.30 15.55 0.65
N LYS A 126 -12.09 16.43 0.04
CA LYS A 126 -13.57 16.32 0.08
C LYS A 126 -14.12 15.19 -0.78
N ARG A 127 -13.35 14.71 -1.78
CA ARG A 127 -13.75 13.58 -2.62
C ARG A 127 -13.76 12.27 -1.82
N GLY A 128 -14.58 11.31 -2.26
CA GLY A 128 -14.49 9.93 -1.77
C GLY A 128 -13.16 9.31 -2.18
N TRP A 129 -12.46 8.66 -1.25
CA TRP A 129 -11.34 7.80 -1.63
C TRP A 129 -11.72 6.34 -1.40
N ASN A 130 -10.97 5.48 -2.08
CA ASN A 130 -11.19 4.04 -2.03
C ASN A 130 -10.19 3.38 -1.10
N ILE A 131 -10.74 2.68 -0.12
CA ILE A 131 -10.14 1.59 0.65
C ILE A 131 -11.06 0.39 0.47
N ASN A 132 -10.45 -0.76 0.20
CA ASN A 132 -11.10 -2.06 0.28
C ASN A 132 -10.65 -2.70 1.59
N LEU A 133 -11.59 -2.92 2.50
CA LEU A 133 -11.40 -3.72 3.70
C LEU A 133 -12.03 -5.08 3.42
N SER A 134 -11.23 -6.13 3.33
CA SER A 134 -11.74 -7.49 3.13
C SER A 134 -12.18 -8.11 4.45
N ASP A 135 -13.03 -9.13 4.34
CA ASP A 135 -13.38 -9.98 5.47
C ASP A 135 -12.16 -10.68 6.07
N ILE A 136 -12.30 -11.15 7.31
CA ILE A 136 -11.28 -11.90 8.03
C ILE A 136 -10.99 -13.19 7.27
N LEU A 137 -9.76 -13.34 6.80
CA LEU A 137 -9.30 -14.58 6.18
C LEU A 137 -8.99 -15.60 7.28
N SER A 138 -9.89 -16.55 7.52
CA SER A 138 -9.71 -17.61 8.51
C SER A 138 -8.71 -18.70 8.10
N ASN A 139 -8.31 -18.75 6.82
CA ASN A 139 -7.47 -19.83 6.28
C ASN A 139 -6.01 -19.39 6.10
N ILE A 140 -5.10 -20.02 6.85
CA ILE A 140 -3.64 -19.83 6.78
C ILE A 140 -3.09 -20.00 5.35
N THR A 141 -3.62 -20.93 4.56
CA THR A 141 -3.22 -21.13 3.16
C THR A 141 -3.58 -19.91 2.31
N HIS A 142 -4.74 -19.30 2.53
CA HIS A 142 -5.13 -18.08 1.83
C HIS A 142 -4.27 -16.88 2.25
N VAL A 143 -3.96 -16.74 3.54
CA VAL A 143 -3.05 -15.68 4.03
C VAL A 143 -1.64 -15.87 3.46
N THR A 144 -1.16 -17.11 3.38
CA THR A 144 0.16 -17.46 2.83
C THR A 144 0.23 -17.24 1.32
N LEU A 145 -0.78 -17.63 0.56
CA LEU A 145 -0.89 -17.34 -0.87
C LEU A 145 -1.00 -15.84 -1.12
N TYR A 146 -1.80 -15.13 -0.32
CA TYR A 146 -1.93 -13.68 -0.37
C TYR A 146 -0.56 -13.03 -0.19
N LEU A 147 0.18 -13.38 0.87
CA LEU A 147 1.54 -12.91 1.14
C LEU A 147 2.51 -13.25 -0.01
N GLY A 148 2.45 -14.49 -0.52
CA GLY A 148 3.29 -14.98 -1.61
C GLY A 148 3.11 -14.21 -2.92
N PHE A 149 1.87 -13.82 -3.25
CA PHE A 149 1.60 -13.03 -4.46
C PHE A 149 2.12 -11.59 -4.38
N TYR A 150 2.18 -10.98 -3.18
CA TYR A 150 2.78 -9.66 -2.99
C TYR A 150 4.31 -9.70 -2.98
N LEU A 151 4.88 -10.80 -2.49
CA LEU A 151 6.33 -11.01 -2.45
C LEU A 151 6.93 -11.32 -3.82
N LYS A 152 6.22 -12.08 -4.67
CA LYS A 152 6.82 -12.69 -5.87
C LYS A 152 6.38 -12.11 -7.21
N LYS A 153 5.39 -11.22 -7.28
CA LYS A 153 4.88 -10.77 -8.58
C LYS A 153 5.81 -9.73 -9.20
N PRO A 154 6.47 -10.03 -10.33
CA PRO A 154 7.10 -8.97 -11.13
C PRO A 154 6.01 -7.98 -11.58
N PRO A 155 6.37 -6.71 -11.85
CA PRO A 155 5.43 -5.70 -12.35
C PRO A 155 4.55 -6.24 -13.48
N VAL A 156 5.16 -6.96 -14.43
CA VAL A 156 4.50 -7.67 -15.53
C VAL A 156 4.80 -9.16 -15.50
N SER A 157 3.77 -10.00 -15.60
CA SER A 157 3.94 -11.41 -15.92
C SER A 157 4.17 -11.55 -17.43
N LEU A 158 5.22 -12.27 -17.85
CA LEU A 158 5.53 -12.52 -19.27
C LEU A 158 4.33 -13.08 -20.05
N SER A 159 3.48 -13.89 -19.41
CA SER A 159 2.24 -14.43 -20.01
C SER A 159 1.19 -13.37 -20.43
N ARG A 160 1.40 -12.11 -20.05
CA ARG A 160 0.56 -10.97 -20.41
C ARG A 160 1.10 -10.17 -21.58
N LEU A 161 2.35 -10.44 -21.99
CA LEU A 161 2.97 -9.81 -23.15
C LEU A 161 2.79 -10.73 -24.35
N LYS A 162 2.33 -10.18 -25.46
CA LYS A 162 2.40 -10.82 -26.78
C LYS A 162 3.37 -10.02 -27.63
N HIS A 163 4.33 -10.71 -28.22
CA HIS A 163 5.17 -10.15 -29.28
C HIS A 163 4.41 -10.23 -30.60
N TYR A 164 4.37 -9.15 -31.36
CA TYR A 164 3.86 -9.17 -32.72
C TYR A 164 5.06 -9.37 -33.65
N ALA A 165 5.10 -10.52 -34.35
CA ALA A 165 6.18 -10.81 -35.29
C ALA A 165 6.03 -9.89 -36.52
N GLY A 166 6.69 -8.74 -36.50
CA GLY A 166 6.71 -7.79 -37.62
C GLY A 166 6.97 -6.33 -37.26
N GLU A 167 6.81 -5.93 -36.00
CA GLU A 167 7.02 -4.54 -35.53
C GLU A 167 7.67 -4.51 -34.14
N ASP A 168 8.33 -3.40 -33.76
CA ASP A 168 8.92 -3.15 -32.42
C ASP A 168 7.87 -2.94 -31.31
N ASN A 169 6.63 -3.34 -31.57
CA ASN A 169 5.46 -3.16 -30.73
C ASN A 169 5.18 -4.42 -29.89
N ILE A 170 4.79 -4.17 -28.64
CA ILE A 170 4.45 -5.17 -27.64
C ILE A 170 3.00 -4.95 -27.21
N THR A 171 2.22 -6.03 -27.18
CA THR A 171 0.83 -5.99 -26.71
C THR A 171 0.73 -6.47 -25.27
N LEU A 172 0.29 -5.59 -24.38
CA LEU A 172 -0.01 -5.90 -22.98
C LEU A 172 -1.49 -6.25 -22.82
N ARG A 173 -1.78 -7.49 -22.42
CA ARG A 173 -3.14 -7.93 -22.08
C ARG A 173 -3.43 -7.75 -20.59
N TYR A 174 -4.59 -7.19 -20.26
CA TYR A 174 -5.04 -7.01 -18.89
C TYR A 174 -6.57 -7.04 -18.72
N LYS A 175 -7.03 -7.48 -17.54
CA LYS A 175 -8.45 -7.38 -17.18
C LYS A 175 -8.74 -6.01 -16.56
N SER A 176 -9.41 -5.15 -17.31
CA SER A 176 -9.76 -3.79 -16.90
C SER A 176 -10.70 -3.78 -15.70
N HIS A 177 -10.40 -2.95 -14.70
CA HIS A 177 -11.29 -2.80 -13.54
C HIS A 177 -12.53 -1.96 -13.88
N ARG A 178 -12.44 -1.08 -14.90
CA ARG A 178 -13.52 -0.20 -15.35
C ARG A 178 -14.56 -0.96 -16.15
N THR A 179 -14.13 -1.73 -17.15
CA THR A 179 -15.04 -2.44 -18.07
C THR A 179 -15.29 -3.88 -17.66
N LYS A 180 -14.50 -4.42 -16.72
CA LYS A 180 -14.48 -5.83 -16.30
C LYS A 180 -14.13 -6.84 -17.42
N LYS A 181 -13.73 -6.35 -18.60
CA LYS A 181 -13.35 -7.14 -19.77
C LYS A 181 -11.83 -7.28 -19.89
N GLN A 182 -11.39 -8.22 -20.72
CA GLN A 182 -10.00 -8.27 -21.19
C GLN A 182 -9.80 -7.14 -22.19
N GLU A 183 -8.74 -6.37 -22.00
CA GLU A 183 -8.30 -5.29 -22.88
C GLU A 183 -6.84 -5.54 -23.27
N GLU A 184 -6.44 -4.98 -24.40
CA GLU A 184 -5.09 -5.02 -24.93
C GLU A 184 -4.61 -3.59 -25.16
N GLU A 185 -3.39 -3.29 -24.73
CA GLU A 185 -2.70 -2.02 -24.97
C GLU A 185 -1.44 -2.31 -25.77
N VAL A 186 -1.31 -1.71 -26.94
CA VAL A 186 -0.13 -1.79 -27.80
C VAL A 186 0.80 -0.64 -27.43
N MET A 187 2.08 -0.93 -27.24
CA MET A 187 3.12 0.05 -26.93
C MET A 187 4.44 -0.38 -27.54
N THR A 188 5.36 0.55 -27.75
CA THR A 188 6.72 0.26 -28.18
C THR A 188 7.52 -0.44 -27.07
N SER A 189 8.63 -1.06 -27.45
CA SER A 189 9.59 -1.62 -26.49
C SER A 189 10.12 -0.56 -25.50
N ASP A 190 10.41 0.65 -25.98
CA ASP A 190 10.90 1.76 -25.14
C ASP A 190 9.86 2.24 -24.13
N GLU A 191 8.58 2.31 -24.52
CA GLU A 191 7.49 2.63 -23.60
C GLU A 191 7.34 1.57 -22.50
N LEU A 192 7.50 0.29 -22.84
CA LEU A 192 7.45 -0.79 -21.85
C LEU A 192 8.61 -0.70 -20.87
N ILE A 193 9.83 -0.47 -21.36
CA ILE A 193 11.04 -0.31 -20.53
C ILE A 193 10.85 0.90 -19.59
N THR A 194 10.41 2.04 -20.12
CA THR A 194 10.15 3.25 -19.33
C THR A 194 9.12 3.00 -18.23
N ARG A 195 8.02 2.28 -18.52
CA ARG A 195 7.03 1.89 -17.50
C ARG A 195 7.65 0.99 -16.44
N PHE A 196 8.41 -0.02 -16.86
CA PHE A 196 9.06 -0.97 -15.95
C PHE A 196 10.07 -0.27 -15.02
N GLU A 197 10.94 0.58 -15.56
CA GLU A 197 11.92 1.36 -14.80
C GLU A 197 11.24 2.22 -13.73
N SER A 198 10.08 2.81 -14.04
CA SER A 198 9.33 3.62 -13.08
C SER A 198 8.95 2.81 -11.81
N HIS A 199 8.83 1.49 -11.92
CA HIS A 199 8.44 0.58 -10.85
C HIS A 199 9.62 -0.02 -10.07
N VAL A 200 10.85 0.18 -10.54
CA VAL A 200 12.04 -0.28 -9.82
C VAL A 200 12.22 0.56 -8.55
N PRO A 201 12.21 -0.05 -7.35
CA PRO A 201 12.39 0.69 -6.11
C PRO A 201 13.81 1.29 -6.01
N GLU A 202 13.94 2.38 -5.26
CA GLU A 202 15.27 2.95 -4.97
C GLU A 202 16.14 1.95 -4.20
N LYS A 203 17.47 2.11 -4.29
CA LYS A 203 18.41 1.29 -3.52
C LYS A 203 18.06 1.36 -2.03
N TRP A 204 18.02 0.21 -1.37
CA TRP A 204 17.65 0.05 0.05
C TRP A 204 16.19 0.36 0.39
N PHE A 205 15.33 0.58 -0.60
CA PHE A 205 13.91 0.77 -0.35
C PHE A 205 13.21 -0.57 -0.07
N HIS A 206 12.71 -0.73 1.16
CA HIS A 206 11.90 -1.88 1.52
C HIS A 206 10.46 -1.71 1.06
N MET A 207 10.08 -2.46 0.01
CA MET A 207 8.71 -2.56 -0.49
C MET A 207 7.75 -3.13 0.55
N ILE A 208 8.24 -4.07 1.36
CA ILE A 208 7.48 -4.75 2.42
C ILE A 208 8.01 -4.34 3.78
N ARG A 209 7.09 -4.05 4.71
CA ARG A 209 7.41 -3.64 6.07
C ARG A 209 6.50 -4.36 7.07
N TYR A 210 7.01 -4.59 8.27
CA TYR A 210 6.31 -5.28 9.35
C TYR A 210 6.18 -4.37 10.57
N TYR A 211 5.03 -4.43 11.24
CA TYR A 211 4.71 -3.62 12.42
C TYR A 211 3.95 -4.42 13.47
N GLY A 212 3.78 -3.82 14.65
CA GLY A 212 3.22 -4.49 15.81
C GLY A 212 4.09 -5.68 16.23
N PHE A 213 3.50 -6.80 16.64
CA PHE A 213 4.30 -7.97 17.07
C PHE A 213 5.06 -8.67 15.92
N LEU A 214 4.75 -8.34 14.65
CA LEU A 214 5.53 -8.81 13.49
C LEU A 214 6.78 -7.94 13.21
N SER A 215 6.93 -6.82 13.91
CA SER A 215 8.09 -5.94 13.75
C SER A 215 9.41 -6.68 14.05
N PRO A 216 10.49 -6.43 13.28
CA PRO A 216 11.78 -7.07 13.52
C PRO A 216 12.52 -6.52 14.75
N SER A 217 11.92 -5.57 15.50
CA SER A 217 12.56 -5.00 16.69
C SER A 217 12.75 -6.06 17.79
N LYS A 218 13.82 -5.93 18.58
CA LYS A 218 14.12 -6.87 19.67
C LYS A 218 12.94 -7.08 20.64
N PRO A 219 12.22 -6.04 21.10
CA PRO A 219 11.06 -6.23 21.97
C PRO A 219 9.91 -7.01 21.30
N MET A 220 9.64 -6.74 20.02
CA MET A 220 8.54 -7.39 19.30
C MET A 220 8.89 -8.82 18.91
N ARG A 221 10.15 -9.12 18.58
CA ARG A 221 10.62 -10.50 18.42
C ARG A 221 10.41 -11.31 19.69
N LYS A 222 10.76 -10.75 20.86
CA LYS A 222 10.52 -11.39 22.15
C LYS A 222 9.03 -11.67 22.37
N MET A 223 8.18 -10.69 22.11
CA MET A 223 6.72 -10.85 22.19
C MET A 223 6.20 -11.95 21.24
N LEU A 224 6.69 -11.97 19.99
CA LEU A 224 6.32 -12.99 19.02
C LEU A 224 6.69 -14.40 19.50
N THR A 225 7.92 -14.57 19.99
CA THR A 225 8.43 -15.89 20.37
C THR A 225 7.94 -16.39 21.72
N GLU A 226 7.82 -15.52 22.70
CA GLU A 226 7.51 -15.89 24.10
C GLU A 226 6.04 -15.71 24.47
N VAL A 227 5.27 -14.97 23.68
CA VAL A 227 3.84 -14.71 23.97
C VAL A 227 2.95 -15.18 22.83
N VAL A 228 3.13 -14.67 21.61
CA VAL A 228 2.24 -14.98 20.48
C VAL A 228 2.29 -16.47 20.13
N TYR A 229 3.49 -17.05 19.91
CA TYR A 229 3.58 -18.47 19.55
C TYR A 229 2.98 -19.41 20.62
N PRO A 230 3.32 -19.28 21.92
CA PRO A 230 2.70 -20.12 22.95
C PRO A 230 1.17 -20.01 23.00
N LEU A 231 0.61 -18.80 22.95
CA LEU A 231 -0.84 -18.60 23.00
C LEU A 231 -1.54 -19.26 21.80
N THR A 232 -1.02 -19.08 20.58
CA THR A 232 -1.60 -19.70 19.38
C THR A 232 -1.57 -21.25 19.38
N GLN A 233 -0.69 -21.87 20.17
CA GLN A 233 -0.64 -23.32 20.32
C GLN A 233 -1.63 -23.84 21.36
N GLN A 234 -2.01 -23.01 22.34
CA GLN A 234 -3.01 -23.35 23.36
C GLN A 234 -4.41 -23.38 22.75
N ASP A 235 -4.76 -22.39 21.92
CA ASP A 235 -6.07 -22.30 21.26
C ASP A 235 -6.32 -23.43 20.23
N LYS A 236 -5.28 -24.10 19.74
CA LYS A 236 -5.42 -25.26 18.84
C LYS A 236 -5.70 -26.58 19.55
N LYS A 237 -5.62 -26.61 20.88
CA LYS A 237 -5.81 -27.82 21.70
C LYS A 237 -7.16 -27.87 22.42
N SER A 238 -7.99 -26.83 22.31
CA SER A 238 -9.38 -26.75 22.77
C SER A 238 -10.35 -26.99 21.63
#